data_AF-A0A842LN97-F1
#
_entry.id   AF-A0A842LN97-F1
#
_cell.length_a   1.000
_cell.length_b   1.000
_cell.length_c   1.000
_cell.angle_alpha   90.00
_cell.angle_beta   90.00
_cell.angle_gamma   90.00
#
_symmetry.space_group_name_H-M   'P 1'
#
loop_
_entity.id
_entity.type
_entity.pdbx_description
1 polymer ?
#
loop_
_entity_poly.entity_id
_entity_poly.type
_entity_poly.pdbx_seq_one_letter_code
_entity_poly.pdbx_strand_id
1 'polypeptide(L)'
;MSRRVELPIIPEEERRTDIPLEGEIVLEHPDMIRANEWILENYEPPERELCVFLPCSKRKPYSESPSHRVFNSLIFSLLPEDKVHVVVFGTCGIVPRELEREYPFQHYSFMLGKCNIYAVKRKFLEMEFERIARYLKKTERKYEKRIAYCLGDFREAMKRGSELSGVSVHIVPREETMKRLYDERRGFPYGSLFMEPYLQDLCDLICELYGLPRRRVKVENNTLKLILDVEWYPH
;
A
#
# COMPACT_ATOMS: atom_id res chain seq x y z
N MET A 1 -27.70 18.74 15.46
CA MET A 1 -26.81 18.02 14.52
C MET A 1 -26.09 16.95 15.32
N SER A 2 -26.61 15.72 15.30
CA SER A 2 -26.02 14.59 16.01
C SER A 2 -24.69 14.25 15.35
N ARG A 3 -23.57 14.32 16.09
CA ARG A 3 -22.31 13.71 15.66
C ARG A 3 -22.62 12.23 15.53
N ARG A 4 -22.64 11.69 14.30
CA ARG A 4 -22.54 10.23 14.13
C ARG A 4 -21.25 9.85 14.82
N VAL A 5 -21.34 9.17 15.96
CA VAL A 5 -20.24 8.39 16.47
C VAL A 5 -20.08 7.30 15.41
N GLU A 6 -19.09 7.45 14.53
CA GLU A 6 -18.73 6.37 13.61
C GLU A 6 -18.35 5.19 14.51
N LEU A 7 -19.19 4.15 14.46
CA LEU A 7 -18.93 2.93 15.21
C LEU A 7 -17.61 2.36 14.70
N PRO A 8 -16.74 1.87 15.59
CA PRO A 8 -15.51 1.22 15.17
C PRO A 8 -15.82 0.05 14.24
N ILE A 9 -14.91 -0.26 13.31
CA ILE A 9 -15.07 -1.39 12.38
C ILE A 9 -15.38 -2.69 13.14
N ILE A 10 -14.70 -2.89 14.27
CA ILE A 10 -14.93 -3.96 15.22
C ILE A 10 -15.01 -3.35 16.64
N PRO A 11 -16.20 -3.40 17.29
CA PRO A 11 -16.37 -3.01 18.68
C PRO A 11 -15.39 -3.74 19.60
N GLU A 12 -14.94 -3.08 20.67
CA GLU A 12 -13.87 -3.59 21.53
C GLU A 12 -14.24 -4.90 22.21
N GLU A 13 -15.50 -5.02 22.62
CA GLU A 13 -16.11 -6.21 23.21
C GLU A 13 -16.22 -7.40 22.25
N GLU A 14 -16.10 -7.17 20.95
CA GLU A 14 -16.16 -8.22 19.91
C GLU A 14 -14.77 -8.65 19.41
N ARG A 15 -13.69 -7.99 19.87
CA ARG A 15 -12.32 -8.27 19.42
C ARG A 15 -11.85 -9.62 19.95
N ARG A 16 -11.18 -10.39 19.10
CA ARG A 16 -10.56 -11.67 19.43
C ARG A 16 -9.24 -11.48 20.15
N THR A 17 -9.29 -11.12 21.43
CA THR A 17 -8.09 -10.92 22.27
C THR A 17 -7.37 -12.21 22.63
N ASP A 18 -7.98 -13.37 22.36
CA ASP A 18 -7.42 -14.70 22.57
C ASP A 18 -6.43 -15.13 21.45
N ILE A 19 -6.45 -14.44 20.31
CA ILE A 19 -5.55 -14.70 19.17
C ILE A 19 -4.63 -13.49 19.00
N PRO A 20 -3.30 -13.69 18.93
CA PRO A 20 -2.38 -12.57 18.73
C PRO A 20 -2.46 -12.04 17.29
N LEU A 21 -2.45 -10.71 17.13
CA LEU A 21 -2.25 -10.04 15.85
C LEU A 21 -0.75 -9.96 15.50
N GLU A 22 -0.01 -11.05 15.62
CA GLU A 22 1.44 -11.09 15.39
C GLU A 22 1.87 -12.30 14.56
N GLY A 23 2.79 -12.10 13.63
CA GLY A 23 3.30 -13.17 12.76
C GLY A 23 2.34 -13.55 11.64
N GLU A 24 2.56 -14.72 11.03
CA GLU A 24 1.84 -15.16 9.83
C GLU A 24 0.33 -15.35 10.02
N ILE A 25 -0.11 -15.62 11.26
CA ILE A 25 -1.53 -15.75 11.61
C ILE A 25 -2.33 -14.47 11.32
N VAL A 26 -1.67 -13.31 11.23
CA VAL A 26 -2.31 -12.04 10.85
C VAL A 26 -3.06 -12.16 9.51
N LEU A 27 -2.56 -12.97 8.58
CA LEU A 27 -3.21 -13.18 7.27
C LEU A 27 -4.60 -13.81 7.38
N GLU A 28 -4.84 -14.58 8.45
CA GLU A 28 -6.06 -15.36 8.68
C GLU A 28 -6.79 -14.98 9.97
N HIS A 29 -6.28 -13.95 10.66
CA HIS A 29 -6.85 -13.53 11.93
C HIS A 29 -8.32 -13.16 11.72
N PRO A 30 -9.28 -13.68 12.50
CA PRO A 30 -10.71 -13.44 12.28
C PRO A 30 -11.06 -11.96 12.21
N ASP A 31 -10.48 -11.15 13.09
CA ASP A 31 -10.70 -9.70 13.07
C ASP A 31 -10.07 -9.02 11.85
N MET A 32 -8.95 -9.53 11.34
CA MET A 32 -8.35 -9.00 10.11
C MET A 32 -9.23 -9.31 8.90
N ILE A 33 -9.74 -10.54 8.81
CA ILE A 33 -10.70 -10.93 7.77
C ILE A 33 -11.95 -10.06 7.85
N ARG A 34 -12.55 -9.94 9.05
CA ARG A 34 -13.75 -9.13 9.26
C ARG A 34 -13.56 -7.66 8.88
N ALA A 35 -12.42 -7.06 9.26
CA ALA A 35 -12.14 -5.67 8.91
C ALA A 35 -11.91 -5.47 7.41
N ASN A 36 -11.24 -6.41 6.75
CA ASN A 36 -11.09 -6.41 5.28
C ASN A 36 -12.46 -6.51 4.59
N GLU A 37 -13.31 -7.45 5.01
CA GLU A 37 -14.67 -7.57 4.47
C GLU A 37 -15.50 -6.32 4.72
N TRP A 38 -15.33 -5.68 5.89
CA TRP A 38 -16.00 -4.41 6.15
C TRP A 38 -15.59 -3.30 5.16
N ILE A 39 -14.31 -3.21 4.79
CA ILE A 39 -13.83 -2.28 3.75
C ILE A 39 -14.45 -2.61 2.38
N LEU A 40 -14.55 -3.90 2.04
CA LEU A 40 -15.09 -4.32 0.75
C LEU A 40 -16.60 -4.11 0.66
N GLU A 41 -17.33 -4.30 1.75
CA GLU A 41 -18.80 -4.25 1.74
C GLU A 41 -19.37 -2.90 2.19
N ASN A 42 -18.83 -2.28 3.25
CA ASN A 42 -19.47 -1.16 3.96
C ASN A 42 -18.78 0.19 3.76
N TYR A 43 -17.45 0.21 3.60
CA TYR A 43 -16.72 1.46 3.42
C TYR A 43 -17.17 2.18 2.15
N GLU A 44 -17.43 3.48 2.23
CA GLU A 44 -17.74 4.33 1.08
C GLU A 44 -16.54 5.22 0.75
N PRO A 45 -15.80 4.95 -0.34
CA PRO A 45 -14.63 5.74 -0.71
C PRO A 45 -15.01 7.15 -1.21
N PRO A 46 -14.14 8.15 -1.02
CA PRO A 46 -14.31 9.46 -1.62
C PRO A 46 -14.19 9.41 -3.15
N GLU A 47 -14.81 10.36 -3.82
CA GLU A 47 -14.57 10.63 -5.24
C GLU A 47 -13.34 11.52 -5.39
N ARG A 48 -12.33 11.06 -6.15
CA ARG A 48 -11.05 11.76 -6.35
C ARG A 48 -10.54 11.55 -7.77
N GLU A 49 -9.74 12.47 -8.28
CA GLU A 49 -9.17 12.31 -9.63
C GLU A 49 -8.18 11.14 -9.68
N LEU A 50 -7.37 10.98 -8.64
CA LEU A 50 -6.33 9.94 -8.55
C LEU A 50 -6.49 9.12 -7.27
N CYS A 51 -6.44 7.79 -7.39
CA CYS A 51 -6.14 6.90 -6.27
C CYS A 51 -4.70 6.39 -6.37
N VAL A 52 -3.93 6.54 -5.29
CA VAL A 52 -2.56 6.00 -5.20
C VAL A 52 -2.53 4.88 -4.16
N PHE A 53 -2.24 3.67 -4.64
CA PHE A 53 -1.98 2.50 -3.81
C PHE A 53 -0.50 2.48 -3.39
N LEU A 54 -0.25 2.71 -2.10
CA LEU A 54 1.08 2.71 -1.49
C LEU A 54 1.31 1.43 -0.69
N PRO A 55 2.56 0.92 -0.60
CA PRO A 55 2.85 -0.29 0.14
C PRO A 55 2.68 -0.06 1.65
N CYS A 56 2.28 -1.09 2.39
CA CYS A 56 2.29 -1.04 3.86
C CYS A 56 3.71 -0.82 4.41
N SER A 57 3.82 -0.23 5.61
CA SER A 57 5.09 -0.01 6.30
C SER A 57 5.07 -0.64 7.69
N LYS A 58 6.27 -0.87 8.26
CA LYS A 58 6.42 -1.45 9.61
C LYS A 58 5.81 -0.53 10.66
N ARG A 59 6.10 0.77 10.58
CA ARG A 59 5.57 1.77 11.51
C ARG A 59 4.13 2.08 11.15
N LYS A 60 3.25 1.95 12.14
CA LYS A 60 1.85 2.36 12.07
C LYS A 60 1.58 3.51 13.04
N PRO A 61 0.59 4.38 12.77
CA PRO A 61 -0.18 4.45 11.53
C PRO A 61 0.72 4.75 10.33
N TYR A 62 0.36 4.23 9.15
CA TYR A 62 1.29 4.22 8.00
C TYR A 62 1.68 5.65 7.59
N SER A 63 0.79 6.64 7.70
CA SER A 63 1.09 8.04 7.33
C SER A 63 2.27 8.63 8.10
N GLU A 64 2.52 8.14 9.30
CA GLU A 64 3.59 8.61 10.15
C GLU A 64 4.93 7.92 9.87
N SER A 65 4.96 6.88 9.03
CA SER A 65 6.20 6.18 8.70
C SER A 65 7.12 7.06 7.84
N PRO A 66 8.46 6.95 8.02
CA PRO A 66 9.42 7.70 7.21
C PRO A 66 9.21 7.54 5.70
N SER A 67 8.87 6.32 5.26
CA SER A 67 8.54 6.04 3.86
C SER A 67 7.36 6.84 3.33
N HIS A 68 6.25 6.79 4.04
CA HIS A 68 5.01 7.44 3.63
C HIS A 68 5.16 8.96 3.64
N ARG A 69 5.99 9.52 4.54
CA ARG A 69 6.34 10.95 4.47
C ARG A 69 7.03 11.31 3.15
N VAL A 70 7.95 10.47 2.67
CA VAL A 70 8.61 10.68 1.37
C VAL A 70 7.61 10.56 0.22
N PHE A 71 6.78 9.51 0.22
CA PHE A 71 5.75 9.32 -0.81
C PHE A 71 4.76 10.49 -0.85
N ASN A 72 4.25 10.90 0.31
CA ASN A 72 3.34 12.03 0.46
C ASN A 72 4.00 13.33 -0.01
N SER A 73 5.24 13.59 0.41
CA SER A 73 5.99 14.78 -0.02
C SER A 73 6.14 14.83 -1.54
N LEU A 74 6.40 13.69 -2.20
CA LEU A 74 6.51 13.62 -3.65
C LEU A 74 5.15 13.84 -4.32
N ILE A 75 4.14 13.07 -3.94
CA ILE A 75 2.80 13.10 -4.54
C ILE A 75 2.16 14.48 -4.36
N PHE A 76 2.17 15.02 -3.14
CA PHE A 76 1.53 16.30 -2.83
C PHE A 76 2.33 17.53 -3.26
N SER A 77 3.61 17.35 -3.66
CA SER A 77 4.33 18.41 -4.39
C SER A 77 3.85 18.57 -5.84
N LEU A 78 3.20 17.53 -6.39
CA LEU A 78 2.75 17.47 -7.79
C LEU A 78 1.25 17.72 -7.91
N LEU A 79 0.46 17.24 -6.96
CA LEU A 79 -1.00 17.32 -6.98
C LEU A 79 -1.56 17.83 -5.64
N PRO A 80 -2.61 18.65 -5.65
CA PRO A 80 -3.38 18.99 -4.45
C PRO A 80 -3.90 17.75 -3.70
N GLU A 81 -3.89 17.80 -2.36
CA GLU A 81 -4.36 16.68 -1.51
C GLU A 81 -5.82 16.30 -1.77
N ASP A 82 -6.69 17.27 -2.07
CA ASP A 82 -8.11 17.05 -2.37
C ASP A 82 -8.37 16.36 -3.71
N LYS A 83 -7.35 16.20 -4.55
CA LYS A 83 -7.43 15.42 -5.81
C LYS A 83 -6.97 13.98 -5.67
N VAL A 84 -6.33 13.63 -4.55
CA VAL A 84 -5.66 12.34 -4.38
C VAL A 84 -6.26 11.57 -3.21
N HIS A 85 -6.77 10.38 -3.48
CA HIS A 85 -7.05 9.39 -2.44
C HIS A 85 -5.84 8.49 -2.26
N VAL A 86 -5.32 8.40 -1.04
CA VAL A 86 -4.23 7.48 -0.72
C VAL A 86 -4.79 6.22 -0.08
N VAL A 87 -4.48 5.07 -0.65
CA VAL A 87 -4.86 3.76 -0.15
C VAL A 87 -3.59 2.97 0.14
N VAL A 88 -3.48 2.38 1.33
CA VAL A 88 -2.37 1.50 1.66
C VAL A 88 -2.75 0.07 1.31
N PHE A 89 -1.85 -0.71 0.74
CA PHE A 89 -2.07 -2.13 0.54
C PHE A 89 -0.82 -2.93 0.90
N GLY A 90 -1.01 -4.13 1.42
CA GLY A 90 0.10 -4.96 1.82
C GLY A 90 -0.33 -6.15 2.66
N THR A 91 0.48 -6.49 3.66
CA THR A 91 0.29 -7.72 4.47
C THR A 91 -1.12 -7.90 5.05
N CYS A 92 -1.81 -6.82 5.40
CA CYS A 92 -3.13 -6.87 6.02
C CYS A 92 -4.29 -6.60 5.06
N GLY A 93 -4.05 -6.57 3.75
CA GLY A 93 -5.06 -6.19 2.76
C GLY A 93 -4.99 -4.73 2.32
N ILE A 94 -6.11 -4.25 1.76
CA ILE A 94 -6.31 -2.88 1.32
C ILE A 94 -6.91 -2.04 2.45
N VAL A 95 -6.27 -0.93 2.77
CA VAL A 95 -6.63 -0.02 3.87
C VAL A 95 -6.62 1.42 3.35
N PRO A 96 -7.80 2.02 3.09
CA PRO A 96 -7.93 3.46 2.89
C PRO A 96 -7.25 4.23 4.03
N ARG A 97 -6.55 5.33 3.70
CA ARG A 97 -5.69 6.04 4.66
C ARG A 97 -6.42 6.48 5.91
N GLU A 98 -7.64 6.96 5.75
CA GLU A 98 -8.52 7.43 6.81
C GLU A 98 -8.88 6.33 7.82
N LEU A 99 -8.75 5.04 7.44
CA LEU A 99 -9.01 3.88 8.30
C LEU A 99 -7.73 3.29 8.93
N GLU A 100 -6.54 3.85 8.67
CA GLU A 100 -5.27 3.22 9.09
C GLU A 100 -5.10 3.12 10.62
N ARG A 101 -5.86 3.91 11.38
CA ARG A 101 -5.87 3.91 12.84
C ARG A 101 -6.88 2.93 13.45
N GLU A 102 -7.81 2.44 12.63
CA GLU A 102 -8.84 1.51 13.08
C GLU A 102 -8.23 0.16 13.45
N TYR A 103 -8.90 -0.53 14.37
CA TYR A 103 -8.57 -1.91 14.68
C TYR A 103 -9.04 -2.83 13.53
N PRO A 104 -8.23 -3.81 13.07
CA PRO A 104 -6.92 -4.21 13.58
C PRO A 104 -5.71 -3.60 12.84
N PHE A 105 -5.92 -2.70 11.87
CA PHE A 105 -4.88 -2.21 10.96
C PHE A 105 -3.69 -1.57 11.66
N GLN A 106 -3.93 -0.75 12.70
CA GLN A 106 -2.84 -0.15 13.48
C GLN A 106 -2.14 -1.15 14.42
N HIS A 107 -2.77 -2.28 14.75
CA HIS A 107 -2.43 -3.10 15.91
C HIS A 107 -1.61 -4.36 15.59
N TYR A 108 -1.57 -4.78 14.33
CA TYR A 108 -0.83 -6.00 13.98
C TYR A 108 0.69 -5.84 13.99
N SER A 109 1.42 -6.94 14.12
CA SER A 109 2.88 -7.02 14.01
C SER A 109 3.26 -8.15 13.06
N PHE A 110 3.31 -7.88 11.76
CA PHE A 110 3.77 -8.83 10.75
C PHE A 110 4.26 -8.10 9.50
N MET A 111 5.30 -8.60 8.86
CA MET A 111 5.87 -8.01 7.64
C MET A 111 6.14 -9.12 6.61
N LEU A 112 5.24 -9.27 5.65
CA LEU A 112 5.36 -10.29 4.61
C LEU A 112 6.64 -10.14 3.78
N GLY A 113 7.10 -8.91 3.54
CA GLY A 113 8.34 -8.66 2.79
C GLY A 113 9.60 -9.31 3.39
N LYS A 114 9.56 -9.74 4.66
CA LYS A 114 10.65 -10.47 5.33
C LYS A 114 10.37 -11.96 5.50
N CYS A 115 9.17 -12.42 5.17
CA CYS A 115 8.83 -13.82 5.27
C CYS A 115 9.48 -14.57 4.09
N ASN A 116 10.35 -15.54 4.38
CA ASN A 116 10.95 -16.40 3.35
C ASN A 116 10.21 -17.73 3.19
N ILE A 117 9.05 -17.88 3.84
CA ILE A 117 8.24 -19.09 3.79
C ILE A 117 7.39 -19.04 2.51
N TYR A 118 7.74 -19.87 1.53
CA TYR A 118 7.07 -19.92 0.24
C TYR A 118 5.55 -20.13 0.36
N ALA A 119 5.13 -21.02 1.27
CA ALA A 119 3.71 -21.30 1.52
C ALA A 119 2.94 -20.05 2.00
N VAL A 120 3.55 -19.22 2.85
CA VAL A 120 2.94 -17.97 3.33
C VAL A 120 2.82 -16.93 2.22
N LYS A 121 3.85 -16.79 1.38
CA LYS A 121 3.81 -15.89 0.21
C LYS A 121 2.74 -16.29 -0.79
N ARG A 122 2.66 -17.59 -1.10
CA ARG A 122 1.61 -18.16 -1.97
C ARG A 122 0.22 -17.88 -1.43
N LYS A 123 0.01 -18.16 -0.14
CA LYS A 123 -1.26 -17.93 0.53
C LYS A 123 -1.65 -16.45 0.52
N PHE A 124 -0.69 -15.56 0.81
CA PHE A 124 -0.90 -14.14 0.67
C PHE A 124 -1.36 -13.78 -0.74
N LEU A 125 -0.63 -14.23 -1.78
CA LEU A 125 -1.00 -13.94 -3.17
C LEU A 125 -2.42 -14.40 -3.46
N GLU A 126 -2.75 -15.65 -3.14
CA GLU A 126 -4.08 -16.26 -3.35
C GLU A 126 -5.20 -15.42 -2.72
N MET A 127 -5.02 -14.93 -1.50
CA MET A 127 -6.04 -14.13 -0.82
C MET A 127 -6.05 -12.65 -1.22
N GLU A 128 -4.89 -12.09 -1.58
CA GLU A 128 -4.74 -10.65 -1.76
C GLU A 128 -5.23 -10.19 -3.14
N PHE A 129 -4.94 -10.93 -4.21
CA PHE A 129 -5.36 -10.48 -5.55
C PHE A 129 -6.89 -10.41 -5.67
N GLU A 130 -7.62 -11.31 -5.00
CA GLU A 130 -9.10 -11.29 -4.99
C GLU A 130 -9.64 -10.07 -4.24
N ARG A 131 -9.04 -9.74 -3.09
CA ARG A 131 -9.38 -8.52 -2.33
C ARG A 131 -9.08 -7.27 -3.14
N ILE A 132 -7.94 -7.23 -3.83
CA ILE A 132 -7.59 -6.16 -4.77
C ILE A 132 -8.65 -6.05 -5.87
N ALA A 133 -9.01 -7.16 -6.52
CA ALA A 133 -10.01 -7.14 -7.58
C ALA A 133 -11.37 -6.62 -7.09
N ARG A 134 -11.84 -7.08 -5.92
CA ARG A 134 -13.10 -6.61 -5.30
C ARG A 134 -13.05 -5.12 -4.99
N TYR A 135 -11.97 -4.61 -4.39
CA TYR A 135 -11.85 -3.19 -4.08
C TYR A 135 -11.76 -2.34 -5.35
N LEU A 136 -10.98 -2.76 -6.34
CA LEU A 136 -10.89 -2.08 -7.64
C LEU A 136 -12.26 -2.00 -8.31
N LYS A 137 -13.03 -3.09 -8.29
CA LYS A 137 -14.37 -3.13 -8.87
C LYS A 137 -15.37 -2.25 -8.11
N LYS A 138 -15.39 -2.33 -6.78
CA LYS A 138 -16.20 -1.47 -5.90
C LYS A 138 -15.95 0.01 -6.17
N THR A 139 -14.68 0.36 -6.39
CA THR A 139 -14.25 1.76 -6.55
C THR A 139 -14.11 2.20 -8.01
N GLU A 140 -14.55 1.40 -8.99
CA GLU A 140 -14.35 1.63 -10.44
C GLU A 140 -14.75 3.03 -10.88
N ARG A 141 -15.87 3.55 -10.33
CA ARG A 141 -16.43 4.86 -10.68
C ARG A 141 -16.03 6.00 -9.74
N LYS A 142 -15.18 5.73 -8.75
CA LYS A 142 -14.77 6.68 -7.71
C LYS A 142 -13.48 7.42 -8.03
N TYR A 143 -12.67 6.84 -8.92
CA TYR A 143 -11.42 7.43 -9.38
C TYR A 143 -11.32 7.43 -10.88
N GLU A 144 -10.86 8.55 -11.45
CA GLU A 144 -10.54 8.63 -12.87
C GLU A 144 -9.28 7.83 -13.19
N LYS A 145 -8.26 7.93 -12.32
CA LYS A 145 -6.93 7.32 -12.52
C LYS A 145 -6.51 6.56 -11.27
N ARG A 146 -5.71 5.51 -11.48
CA ARG A 146 -5.18 4.65 -10.41
C ARG A 146 -3.70 4.41 -10.64
N ILE A 147 -2.90 4.59 -9.59
CA ILE A 147 -1.47 4.27 -9.59
C ILE A 147 -1.20 3.29 -8.45
N ALA A 148 -0.46 2.23 -8.71
CA ALA A 148 0.08 1.36 -7.67
C ALA A 148 1.60 1.44 -7.63
N TYR A 149 2.14 1.77 -6.47
CA TYR A 149 3.57 1.89 -6.23
C TYR A 149 4.10 0.67 -5.46
N CYS A 150 4.58 -0.35 -6.18
CA CYS A 150 4.87 -1.66 -5.57
C CYS A 150 5.88 -2.52 -6.34
N LEU A 151 6.48 -3.46 -5.60
CA LEU A 151 7.46 -4.44 -6.08
C LEU A 151 7.07 -5.86 -5.64
N GLY A 152 7.72 -6.87 -6.22
CA GLY A 152 7.66 -8.26 -5.78
C GLY A 152 6.24 -8.83 -5.74
N ASP A 153 5.93 -9.59 -4.68
CA ASP A 153 4.64 -10.27 -4.49
C ASP A 153 3.45 -9.28 -4.51
N PHE A 154 3.63 -8.06 -3.98
CA PHE A 154 2.59 -7.03 -4.02
C PHE A 154 2.31 -6.52 -5.44
N ARG A 155 3.35 -6.39 -6.26
CA ARG A 155 3.22 -6.03 -7.68
C ARG A 155 2.46 -7.12 -8.44
N GLU A 156 2.79 -8.38 -8.18
CA GLU A 156 2.10 -9.52 -8.80
C GLU A 156 0.63 -9.58 -8.39
N ALA A 157 0.33 -9.41 -7.09
CA ALA A 157 -1.05 -9.35 -6.60
C ALA A 157 -1.85 -8.21 -7.26
N MET A 158 -1.26 -7.02 -7.39
CA MET A 158 -1.90 -5.88 -8.05
C MET A 158 -2.15 -6.13 -9.55
N LYS A 159 -1.19 -6.74 -10.26
CA LYS A 159 -1.35 -7.11 -11.67
C LYS A 159 -2.54 -8.06 -11.85
N ARG A 160 -2.59 -9.14 -11.08
CA ARG A 160 -3.68 -10.13 -11.13
C ARG A 160 -5.02 -9.53 -10.72
N GLY A 161 -5.05 -8.71 -9.68
CA GLY A 161 -6.27 -8.05 -9.23
C GLY A 161 -6.82 -7.04 -10.24
N SER A 162 -5.95 -6.30 -10.91
CA SER A 162 -6.32 -5.38 -12.00
C SER A 162 -6.87 -6.16 -13.21
N GLU A 163 -6.20 -7.25 -13.61
CA GLU A 163 -6.67 -8.12 -14.70
C GLU A 163 -8.05 -8.74 -14.37
N LEU A 164 -8.20 -9.33 -13.19
CA LEU A 164 -9.44 -9.98 -12.75
C LEU A 164 -10.63 -9.01 -12.65
N SER A 165 -10.38 -7.78 -12.18
CA SER A 165 -11.44 -6.76 -12.05
C SER A 165 -11.80 -6.08 -13.37
N GLY A 166 -10.93 -6.14 -14.38
CA GLY A 166 -11.03 -5.35 -15.61
C GLY A 166 -10.78 -3.85 -15.40
N VAL A 167 -10.31 -3.44 -14.21
CA VAL A 167 -10.07 -2.03 -13.87
C VAL A 167 -8.59 -1.72 -14.03
N SER A 168 -8.27 -0.76 -14.89
CA SER A 168 -6.89 -0.37 -15.18
C SER A 168 -6.21 0.32 -13.99
N VAL A 169 -4.97 -0.09 -13.72
CA VAL A 169 -4.08 0.50 -12.71
C VAL A 169 -2.70 0.69 -13.34
N HIS A 170 -2.14 1.90 -13.28
CA HIS A 170 -0.77 2.15 -13.68
C HIS A 170 0.19 1.66 -12.59
N ILE A 171 1.03 0.67 -12.89
CA ILE A 171 1.89 0.04 -11.88
C ILE A 171 3.35 0.49 -12.05
N VAL A 172 3.85 1.21 -11.05
CA VAL A 172 5.23 1.67 -10.94
C VAL A 172 5.91 1.05 -9.72
N PRO A 173 7.25 0.90 -9.69
CA PRO A 173 8.22 1.33 -10.70
C PRO A 173 8.11 0.65 -12.07
N ARG A 174 8.70 1.25 -13.11
CA ARG A 174 8.70 0.74 -14.49
C ARG A 174 9.54 -0.53 -14.58
N GLU A 175 9.14 -1.45 -15.43
CA GLU A 175 9.85 -2.74 -15.62
C GLU A 175 11.31 -2.51 -16.07
N GLU A 176 11.57 -1.50 -16.90
CA GLU A 176 12.91 -1.14 -17.37
C GLU A 176 13.80 -0.65 -16.24
N THR A 177 13.26 0.17 -15.33
CA THR A 177 13.98 0.65 -14.15
C THR A 177 14.24 -0.49 -13.18
N MET A 178 13.28 -1.39 -12.97
CA MET A 178 13.48 -2.57 -12.13
C MET A 178 14.57 -3.50 -12.68
N LYS A 179 14.56 -3.80 -13.98
CA LYS A 179 15.59 -4.62 -14.65
C LYS A 179 16.98 -4.01 -14.51
N ARG A 180 17.10 -2.69 -14.67
CA ARG A 180 18.37 -1.96 -14.52
C ARG A 180 18.93 -2.03 -13.09
N LEU A 181 18.06 -2.02 -12.08
CA LEU A 181 18.45 -1.98 -10.67
C LEU A 181 18.58 -3.35 -10.00
N TYR A 182 18.13 -4.42 -10.68
CA TYR A 182 18.19 -5.79 -10.18
C TYR A 182 19.64 -6.21 -9.87
N ASP A 183 19.85 -6.72 -8.66
CA ASP A 183 21.14 -7.24 -8.21
C ASP A 183 20.91 -8.46 -7.31
N GLU A 184 21.16 -9.66 -7.84
CA GLU A 184 20.97 -10.94 -7.14
C GLU A 184 21.82 -11.10 -5.87
N ARG A 185 22.86 -10.27 -5.70
CA ARG A 185 23.76 -10.32 -4.54
C ARG A 185 23.15 -9.64 -3.31
N ARG A 186 22.06 -8.88 -3.48
CA ARG A 186 21.36 -8.20 -2.37
C ARG A 186 20.39 -9.16 -1.68
N GLY A 187 20.18 -8.94 -0.37
CA GLY A 187 19.11 -9.63 0.35
C GLY A 187 17.71 -9.38 -0.23
N PHE A 188 17.54 -8.25 -0.93
CA PHE A 188 16.36 -7.96 -1.73
C PHE A 188 16.78 -7.51 -3.14
N PRO A 189 16.67 -8.37 -4.18
CA PRO A 189 17.30 -8.12 -5.49
C PRO A 189 16.85 -6.84 -6.20
N TYR A 190 15.57 -6.47 -6.05
CA TYR A 190 15.03 -5.24 -6.62
C TYR A 190 15.39 -3.99 -5.80
N GLY A 191 16.00 -4.13 -4.62
CA GLY A 191 16.27 -2.99 -3.74
C GLY A 191 14.99 -2.30 -3.24
N SER A 192 15.15 -1.23 -2.48
CA SER A 192 14.02 -0.60 -1.80
C SER A 192 13.22 0.35 -2.71
N LEU A 193 11.92 0.47 -2.49
CA LEU A 193 11.06 1.47 -3.15
C LEU A 193 11.52 2.92 -2.91
N PHE A 194 12.41 3.18 -1.96
CA PHE A 194 12.98 4.53 -1.73
C PHE A 194 14.14 4.89 -2.64
N MET A 195 14.56 3.97 -3.51
CA MET A 195 15.63 4.26 -4.46
C MET A 195 15.20 5.40 -5.40
N GLU A 196 16.09 6.38 -5.60
CA GLU A 196 15.81 7.57 -6.42
C GLU A 196 15.21 7.23 -7.79
N PRO A 197 15.70 6.21 -8.55
CA PRO A 197 15.08 5.88 -9.84
C PRO A 197 13.64 5.37 -9.74
N TYR A 198 13.27 4.70 -8.65
CA TYR A 198 11.89 4.26 -8.42
C TYR A 198 10.97 5.42 -8.05
N LEU A 199 11.44 6.37 -7.25
CA LEU A 199 10.67 7.58 -6.96
C LEU A 199 10.55 8.48 -8.21
N GLN A 200 11.58 8.49 -9.05
CA GLN A 200 11.56 9.16 -10.35
C GLN A 200 10.48 8.55 -11.26
N ASP A 201 10.36 7.23 -11.36
CA ASP A 201 9.29 6.58 -12.14
C ASP A 201 7.89 7.00 -11.68
N LEU A 202 7.67 7.13 -10.36
CA LEU A 202 6.40 7.59 -9.79
C LEU A 202 6.13 9.07 -10.14
N CYS A 203 7.15 9.92 -9.99
CA CYS A 203 7.08 11.34 -10.37
C CYS A 203 6.77 11.50 -11.86
N ASP A 204 7.49 10.78 -12.72
CA ASP A 204 7.34 10.87 -14.17
C ASP A 204 5.94 10.42 -14.60
N LEU A 205 5.43 9.33 -14.04
CA LEU A 205 4.07 8.87 -14.32
C LEU A 205 3.01 9.90 -13.92
N ILE A 206 3.11 10.51 -12.73
CA ILE A 206 2.18 11.57 -12.30
C ILE A 206 2.29 12.78 -13.24
N CYS A 207 3.50 13.20 -13.60
CA CYS A 207 3.70 14.29 -14.56
C CYS A 207 3.08 13.99 -15.93
N GLU A 208 3.26 12.77 -16.45
CA GLU A 208 2.68 12.33 -17.73
C GLU A 208 1.15 12.33 -17.70
N LEU A 209 0.53 11.78 -16.65
CA LEU A 209 -0.92 11.68 -16.52
C LEU A 209 -1.64 13.03 -16.41
N TYR A 210 -0.93 14.05 -15.94
CA TYR A 210 -1.48 15.38 -15.68
C TYR A 210 -0.87 16.50 -16.55
N GLY A 211 0.01 16.16 -17.51
CA GLY A 211 0.67 17.13 -18.37
C GLY A 211 1.55 18.13 -17.60
N LEU A 212 2.12 17.72 -16.46
CA LEU A 212 2.96 18.59 -15.63
C LEU A 212 4.39 18.63 -16.20
N PRO A 213 5.14 19.73 -15.99
CA PRO A 213 6.56 19.77 -16.31
C PRO A 213 7.33 18.64 -15.61
N ARG A 214 8.28 18.04 -16.32
CA ARG A 214 9.16 17.02 -15.74
C ARG A 214 9.92 17.60 -14.54
N ARG A 215 10.00 16.82 -13.47
CA ARG A 215 10.78 17.15 -12.27
C ARG A 215 11.81 16.07 -12.01
N ARG A 216 12.99 16.48 -11.55
CA ARG A 216 14.00 15.53 -11.05
C ARG A 216 13.77 15.31 -9.57
N VAL A 217 13.59 14.06 -9.19
CA VAL A 217 13.55 13.64 -7.80
C VAL A 217 14.98 13.54 -7.28
N LYS A 218 15.22 14.05 -6.08
CA LYS A 218 16.45 13.83 -5.32
C LYS A 218 16.07 13.34 -3.94
N VAL A 219 16.71 12.28 -3.47
CA VAL A 219 16.53 11.79 -2.10
C VAL A 219 17.77 12.09 -1.29
N GLU A 220 17.61 12.80 -0.18
CA GLU A 220 18.72 13.09 0.72
C GLU A 220 19.24 11.80 1.38
N ASN A 221 20.57 11.65 1.46
CA ASN A 221 21.21 10.47 2.02
C ASN A 221 20.78 10.20 3.48
N ASN A 222 20.56 11.24 4.27
CA ASN A 222 20.09 11.09 5.66
C ASN A 222 18.67 10.51 5.71
N THR A 223 17.80 10.89 4.79
CA THR A 223 16.44 10.37 4.67
C THR A 223 16.44 8.90 4.26
N LEU A 224 17.30 8.53 3.29
CA LEU A 224 17.48 7.13 2.89
C LEU A 224 17.96 6.27 4.07
N LYS A 225 18.97 6.74 4.80
CA LYS A 225 19.49 6.04 5.98
C LYS A 225 18.41 5.83 7.04
N LEU A 226 17.65 6.87 7.37
CA LEU A 226 16.55 6.78 8.33
C LEU A 226 15.50 5.74 7.91
N ILE A 227 15.13 5.70 6.63
CA ILE A 227 14.14 4.74 6.15
C ILE A 227 14.68 3.32 6.21
N LEU A 228 15.92 3.09 5.79
CA LEU A 228 16.55 1.77 5.87
C LEU A 228 16.68 1.29 7.31
N ASP A 229 17.04 2.18 8.24
CA ASP A 229 17.20 1.88 9.67
C ASP A 229 15.85 1.61 10.37
N VAL A 230 14.79 2.34 10.00
CA VAL A 230 13.47 2.26 10.67
C VAL A 230 12.57 1.20 10.06
N GLU A 231 12.65 1.02 8.74
CA GLU A 231 11.81 0.08 7.99
C GLU A 231 12.50 -1.25 7.71
N TRP A 232 13.80 -1.34 8.04
CA TRP A 232 14.61 -2.54 7.97
C TRP A 232 14.48 -3.25 6.62
N TYR A 233 14.96 -2.61 5.57
CA TYR A 233 15.39 -3.35 4.39
C TYR A 233 16.79 -3.89 4.72
N PRO A 234 16.98 -5.22 4.89
CA PRO A 234 18.33 -5.74 5.08
C PRO A 234 19.17 -5.36 3.84
N HIS A 235 20.40 -4.94 4.11
CA HIS A 235 21.43 -4.68 3.10
C HIS A 235 21.66 -5.92 2.22
#